data_AF-A0A354SNC6-F1
#
_entry.id   AF-A0A354SNC6-F1
#
_cell.length_a   1.000
_cell.length_b   1.000
_cell.length_c   1.000
_cell.angle_alpha   90.00
_cell.angle_beta   90.00
_cell.angle_gamma   90.00
#
_symmetry.space_group_name_H-M   'P 1'
#
loop_
_entity.id
_entity.type
_entity.pdbx_description
1 polymer ?
#
loop_
_entity_poly.entity_id
_entity_poly.type
_entity_poly.pdbx_seq_one_letter_code
_entity_poly.pdbx_strand_id
1 'polypeptide(L)'
;MGILEKSLLLKVVFLIGLAFCNPSMMIWSRNPNQEFRGVWMQTIYQGQYKTMDKEEMEDYFVHILDKMSGLGINAIIFQVRPEADAFYNSKYEPWSRHLTGVQGMPPEEEWDPMEFLIAECHKRNMEFHAWINPFRVQADSAIPLSSNHIYYKHPEWFVKYGKGVYFDPGMPQSRNFCAKVVEDIVTRYDVDAIHIDDYFYPYPVKGEEFPDEHSFKLYGEKQGLNENQKDDWRRENINRLIQKLFITIKKKKPWVRFGVSPFGIYRNESKEKRNGGSETSGLQCYDDLYADVLRWDKEMYIDYVVPQLYWRIGHKVADYEVLLYWWNKNIKNAHLYIGQSVVSTPQTGENAMKGFQEMVQKLELADGEKHVKGNCYWSYIDLVDNSNHICPLLTERHQGKALVSSYEHLCEEIPDRVQGLETKIRSGKRYLVWEKNVPNPDKEGSVGRVVKYAVYRFPSGKRVNVKSEGALIAITKKNYYALPTEKAGSKYTYVVVAGNRVNRVSKKLAKTKVVF
;
A
#
# COMPACT_ATOMS: atom_id res chain seq x y z
N MET A 1 15.06 -71.28 7.02
CA MET A 1 13.88 -70.41 7.17
C MET A 1 14.16 -69.12 6.45
N GLY A 2 13.67 -69.03 5.21
CA GLY A 2 14.24 -68.17 4.19
C GLY A 2 13.19 -67.29 3.52
N ILE A 3 13.63 -66.08 3.19
CA ILE A 3 13.16 -65.17 2.14
C ILE A 3 11.73 -64.60 2.30
N LEU A 4 10.77 -65.27 2.93
CA LEU A 4 9.41 -64.73 3.12
C LEU A 4 9.28 -63.74 4.30
N GLU A 5 10.03 -63.89 5.39
CA GLU A 5 9.88 -63.01 6.57
C GLU A 5 10.59 -61.65 6.43
N LYS A 6 11.61 -61.54 5.57
CA LYS A 6 12.30 -60.25 5.32
C LYS A 6 11.48 -59.30 4.43
N SER A 7 10.50 -59.82 3.68
CA SER A 7 9.61 -59.02 2.82
C SER A 7 8.52 -58.28 3.61
N LEU A 8 8.05 -58.86 4.72
CA LEU A 8 7.01 -58.25 5.55
C LEU A 8 7.58 -57.15 6.45
N LEU A 9 8.78 -57.33 7.02
CA LEU A 9 9.40 -56.32 7.88
C LEU A 9 9.81 -55.06 7.09
N LEU A 10 10.24 -55.20 5.83
CA LEU A 10 10.61 -54.06 4.99
C LEU A 10 9.38 -53.26 4.50
N LYS A 11 8.22 -53.92 4.34
CA LYS A 11 6.96 -53.23 3.99
C LYS A 11 6.31 -52.53 5.19
N VAL A 12 6.48 -53.04 6.40
CA VAL A 12 5.97 -52.38 7.62
C VAL A 12 6.83 -51.16 8.00
N VAL A 13 8.15 -51.19 7.77
CA VAL A 13 9.01 -50.02 7.97
C VAL A 13 8.78 -48.94 6.90
N PHE A 14 8.42 -49.32 5.66
CA PHE A 14 8.06 -48.34 4.61
C PHE A 14 6.66 -47.72 4.81
N LEU A 15 5.74 -48.39 5.50
CA LEU A 15 4.40 -47.88 5.82
C LEU A 15 4.34 -47.02 7.10
N ILE A 16 5.37 -47.09 7.96
CA ILE A 16 5.49 -46.22 9.15
C ILE A 16 6.36 -44.98 8.84
N GLY A 17 7.15 -45.00 7.77
CA GLY A 17 7.95 -43.86 7.29
C GLY A 17 7.19 -42.79 6.47
N LEU A 18 5.91 -43.01 6.15
CA LEU A 18 5.08 -42.08 5.35
C LEU A 18 4.01 -41.34 6.17
N ALA A 19 3.98 -41.51 7.50
CA ALA A 19 2.97 -40.90 8.37
C ALA A 19 3.46 -39.69 9.19
N PHE A 20 4.73 -39.25 9.02
CA PHE A 20 5.31 -38.12 9.76
C PHE A 20 5.94 -37.05 8.84
N CYS A 21 5.23 -36.71 7.77
CA CYS A 21 5.35 -35.41 7.12
C CYS A 21 3.94 -34.96 6.69
N ASN A 22 3.01 -34.87 7.64
CA ASN A 22 2.10 -33.74 7.54
C ASN A 22 3.00 -32.54 7.83
N PRO A 23 3.31 -31.64 6.88
CA PRO A 23 3.59 -30.29 7.30
C PRO A 23 2.37 -29.94 8.13
N SER A 24 2.57 -29.80 9.43
CA SER A 24 1.62 -29.10 10.24
C SER A 24 1.60 -27.73 9.59
N MET A 25 0.68 -27.53 8.65
CA MET A 25 0.30 -26.21 8.20
C MET A 25 0.01 -25.53 9.53
N MET A 26 0.94 -24.71 9.99
CA MET A 26 0.60 -23.66 10.90
C MET A 26 -0.38 -22.82 10.08
N ILE A 27 -1.65 -23.20 10.15
CA ILE A 27 -2.76 -22.39 9.70
C ILE A 27 -2.79 -21.26 10.72
N TRP A 28 -1.87 -20.31 10.57
CA TRP A 28 -2.09 -18.99 11.09
C TRP A 28 -3.40 -18.55 10.45
N SER A 29 -4.43 -18.48 11.27
CA SER A 29 -5.78 -18.05 10.90
C SER A 29 -5.74 -16.57 10.52
N ARG A 30 -5.10 -16.23 9.38
CA ARG A 30 -5.27 -14.95 8.72
C ARG A 30 -6.74 -14.85 8.37
N ASN A 31 -7.34 -13.70 8.61
CA ASN A 31 -8.72 -13.46 8.22
C ASN A 31 -8.71 -13.21 6.71
N PRO A 32 -9.13 -14.14 5.85
CA PRO A 32 -9.09 -13.97 4.39
C PRO A 32 -9.94 -12.77 3.92
N ASN A 33 -10.89 -12.33 4.75
CA ASN A 33 -11.72 -11.16 4.48
C ASN A 33 -11.08 -9.83 4.96
N GLN A 34 -9.85 -9.86 5.48
CA GLN A 34 -9.06 -8.70 5.87
C GLN A 34 -7.62 -8.82 5.35
N GLU A 35 -7.35 -8.11 4.27
CA GLU A 35 -6.08 -8.16 3.56
C GLU A 35 -5.88 -6.86 2.78
N PHE A 36 -4.68 -6.29 2.83
CA PHE A 36 -4.29 -5.21 1.93
C PHE A 36 -3.87 -5.80 0.57
N ARG A 37 -4.50 -5.32 -0.50
CA ARG A 37 -4.23 -5.72 -1.88
C ARG A 37 -4.01 -4.44 -2.66
N GLY A 38 -2.77 -3.96 -2.62
CA GLY A 38 -2.38 -2.68 -3.20
C GLY A 38 -1.73 -2.81 -4.57
N VAL A 39 -1.75 -1.75 -5.35
CA VAL A 39 -0.96 -1.63 -6.58
C VAL A 39 -0.45 -0.19 -6.71
N TRP A 40 0.82 -0.04 -7.11
CA TRP A 40 1.36 1.27 -7.45
C TRP A 40 0.99 1.67 -8.87
N MET A 41 0.53 2.90 -9.00
CA MET A 41 0.17 3.54 -10.25
C MET A 41 1.02 4.81 -10.42
N GLN A 42 2.16 4.62 -11.08
CA GLN A 42 3.15 5.66 -11.35
C GLN A 42 2.69 6.60 -12.48
N THR A 43 3.12 7.85 -12.36
CA THR A 43 2.91 8.91 -13.35
C THR A 43 4.22 9.36 -13.99
N ILE A 44 5.33 9.24 -13.27
CA ILE A 44 6.67 9.50 -13.81
C ILE A 44 6.99 8.54 -14.96
N TYR A 45 7.61 9.09 -16.01
CA TYR A 45 7.99 8.40 -17.24
C TYR A 45 6.86 7.72 -18.01
N GLN A 46 5.60 8.06 -17.70
CA GLN A 46 4.44 7.58 -18.44
C GLN A 46 4.08 8.58 -19.54
N GLY A 47 4.42 8.22 -20.78
CA GLY A 47 4.27 9.11 -21.94
C GLY A 47 2.84 9.24 -22.45
N GLN A 48 1.95 8.32 -22.07
CA GLN A 48 0.58 8.24 -22.56
C GLN A 48 -0.33 9.35 -22.02
N TYR A 49 -0.10 9.83 -20.80
CA TYR A 49 -0.98 10.84 -20.18
C TYR A 49 -0.99 12.15 -20.97
N LYS A 50 0.19 12.60 -21.42
CA LYS A 50 0.33 13.84 -22.22
C LYS A 50 -0.24 13.75 -23.64
N THR A 51 -0.72 12.59 -24.07
CA THR A 51 -1.35 12.41 -25.38
C THR A 51 -2.85 12.18 -25.30
N MET A 52 -3.40 12.07 -24.08
CA MET A 52 -4.82 11.86 -23.85
C MET A 52 -5.49 13.19 -23.52
N ASP A 53 -6.68 13.42 -24.08
CA ASP A 53 -7.58 14.44 -23.55
C ASP A 53 -8.22 13.99 -22.22
N LYS A 54 -9.12 14.81 -21.68
CA LYS A 54 -9.80 14.54 -20.41
C LYS A 54 -10.62 13.25 -20.50
N GLU A 55 -11.49 13.12 -21.49
CA GLU A 55 -12.39 11.98 -21.67
C GLU A 55 -11.60 10.67 -21.85
N GLU A 56 -10.56 10.69 -22.70
CA GLU A 56 -9.66 9.55 -22.91
C GLU A 56 -8.96 9.13 -21.61
N MET A 57 -8.53 10.10 -20.79
CA MET A 57 -7.87 9.81 -19.52
C MET A 57 -8.84 9.28 -18.47
N GLU A 58 -10.07 9.83 -18.40
CA GLU A 58 -11.13 9.32 -17.53
C GLU A 58 -11.48 7.86 -17.89
N ASP A 59 -11.65 7.55 -19.17
CA ASP A 59 -11.90 6.19 -19.66
C ASP A 59 -10.72 5.25 -19.36
N TYR A 60 -9.48 5.70 -19.56
CA TYR A 60 -8.28 4.95 -19.24
C TYR A 60 -8.20 4.61 -17.73
N PHE A 61 -8.47 5.59 -16.87
CA PHE A 61 -8.50 5.39 -15.43
C PHE A 61 -9.62 4.43 -15.01
N VAL A 62 -10.84 4.60 -15.54
CA VAL A 62 -11.97 3.70 -15.29
C VAL A 62 -11.62 2.26 -15.70
N HIS A 63 -11.02 2.08 -16.87
CA HIS A 63 -10.60 0.77 -17.36
C HIS A 63 -9.59 0.10 -16.41
N ILE A 64 -8.57 0.83 -15.97
CA ILE A 64 -7.57 0.32 -15.01
C ILE A 64 -8.25 -0.06 -13.71
N LEU A 65 -9.08 0.82 -13.15
CA LEU A 65 -9.74 0.58 -11.86
C LEU A 65 -10.70 -0.62 -11.92
N ASP A 66 -11.43 -0.80 -13.02
CA ASP A 66 -12.27 -1.98 -13.24
C ASP A 66 -11.44 -3.26 -13.31
N LYS A 67 -10.32 -3.23 -14.03
CA LYS A 67 -9.39 -4.36 -14.10
C LYS A 67 -8.81 -4.69 -12.73
N MET A 68 -8.31 -3.70 -11.99
CA MET A 68 -7.75 -3.89 -10.65
C MET A 68 -8.82 -4.42 -9.68
N SER A 69 -10.03 -3.87 -9.70
CA SER A 69 -11.16 -4.38 -8.91
C SER A 69 -11.51 -5.83 -9.28
N GLY A 70 -11.44 -6.19 -10.57
CA GLY A 70 -11.64 -7.56 -11.05
C GLY A 70 -10.59 -8.54 -10.55
N LEU A 71 -9.34 -8.08 -10.38
CA LEU A 71 -8.25 -8.82 -9.74
C LEU A 71 -8.33 -8.83 -8.20
N GLY A 72 -9.36 -8.23 -7.61
CA GLY A 72 -9.56 -8.16 -6.17
C GLY A 72 -8.68 -7.14 -5.44
N ILE A 73 -7.97 -6.25 -6.16
CA ILE A 73 -7.23 -5.12 -5.59
C ILE A 73 -8.20 -4.19 -4.84
N ASN A 74 -7.79 -3.72 -3.67
CA ASN A 74 -8.61 -2.87 -2.80
C ASN A 74 -7.93 -1.55 -2.40
N ALA A 75 -6.73 -1.27 -2.90
CA ALA A 75 -6.07 0.02 -2.75
C ALA A 75 -5.25 0.39 -4.00
N ILE A 76 -5.41 1.64 -4.46
CA ILE A 76 -4.57 2.25 -5.49
C ILE A 76 -3.60 3.21 -4.81
N ILE A 77 -2.31 3.05 -5.07
CA ILE A 77 -1.26 3.96 -4.65
C ILE A 77 -0.85 4.80 -5.85
N PHE A 78 -1.49 5.94 -6.04
CA PHE A 78 -1.33 6.77 -7.25
C PHE A 78 -0.32 7.88 -7.03
N GLN A 79 0.64 8.02 -7.94
CA GLN A 79 1.69 9.03 -7.86
C GLN A 79 1.16 10.43 -8.20
N VAL A 80 0.72 11.16 -7.17
CA VAL A 80 0.18 12.52 -7.33
C VAL A 80 1.25 13.60 -7.42
N ARG A 81 2.47 13.31 -6.93
CA ARG A 81 3.60 14.24 -6.89
C ARG A 81 4.92 13.54 -7.26
N PRO A 82 5.24 13.41 -8.55
CA PRO A 82 6.46 12.71 -9.00
C PRO A 82 7.74 13.55 -8.86
N GLU A 83 7.73 14.85 -9.19
CA GLU A 83 8.93 15.70 -9.28
C GLU A 83 8.64 17.15 -8.83
N ALA A 84 8.17 17.34 -7.58
CA ALA A 84 7.77 18.66 -7.04
C ALA A 84 6.71 19.39 -7.90
N ASP A 85 5.86 18.60 -8.54
CA ASP A 85 4.76 18.99 -9.41
C ASP A 85 3.52 18.15 -9.08
N ALA A 86 2.37 18.49 -9.67
CA ALA A 86 1.09 17.97 -9.22
C ALA A 86 0.25 17.34 -10.35
N PHE A 87 -0.30 16.15 -10.07
CA PHE A 87 -1.45 15.54 -10.76
C PHE A 87 -2.77 15.92 -10.07
N TYR A 88 -2.87 17.17 -9.64
CA TYR A 88 -4.04 17.75 -8.98
C TYR A 88 -3.90 19.27 -9.00
N ASN A 89 -5.00 20.00 -8.80
CA ASN A 89 -4.95 21.45 -8.78
C ASN A 89 -4.26 21.94 -7.49
N SER A 90 -2.96 22.28 -7.58
CA SER A 90 -2.14 22.72 -6.44
C SER A 90 -1.93 24.23 -6.44
N LYS A 91 -2.03 24.83 -5.25
CA LYS A 91 -1.66 26.25 -5.03
C LYS A 91 -0.16 26.45 -4.78
N TYR A 92 0.59 25.37 -4.61
CA TYR A 92 1.99 25.41 -4.17
C TYR A 92 2.96 24.89 -5.21
N GLU A 93 2.52 23.96 -6.04
CA GLU A 93 3.36 23.28 -7.04
C GLU A 93 2.70 23.39 -8.42
N PRO A 94 3.49 23.49 -9.50
CA PRO A 94 2.95 23.54 -10.84
C PRO A 94 2.33 22.19 -11.24
N TRP A 95 1.44 22.23 -12.24
CA TRP A 95 0.97 21.02 -12.92
C TRP A 95 2.12 20.19 -13.46
N SER A 96 1.98 18.86 -13.38
CA SER A 96 3.05 17.97 -13.81
C SER A 96 3.25 17.97 -15.31
N ARG A 97 4.52 17.99 -15.74
CA ARG A 97 4.89 17.76 -17.14
C ARG A 97 4.50 16.37 -17.63
N HIS A 98 4.33 15.40 -16.73
CA HIS A 98 3.88 14.06 -17.09
C HIS A 98 2.41 14.04 -17.46
N LEU A 99 1.62 15.04 -17.03
CA LEU A 99 0.20 15.14 -17.36
C LEU A 99 -0.02 15.77 -18.73
N THR A 100 0.62 16.91 -19.03
CA THR A 100 0.34 17.72 -20.24
C THR A 100 1.54 17.85 -21.18
N GLY A 101 2.69 17.27 -20.83
CA GLY A 101 3.95 17.43 -21.55
C GLY A 101 4.77 18.66 -21.15
N VAL A 102 4.14 19.66 -20.52
CA VAL A 102 4.78 20.93 -20.12
C VAL A 102 4.48 21.24 -18.65
N GLN A 103 5.51 21.43 -17.83
CA GLN A 103 5.30 21.72 -16.41
C GLN A 103 4.62 23.07 -16.21
N GLY A 104 3.60 23.11 -15.36
CA GLY A 104 2.79 24.29 -15.06
C GLY A 104 1.65 24.56 -16.03
N MET A 105 1.53 23.78 -17.12
CA MET A 105 0.36 23.84 -18.00
C MET A 105 -0.80 23.05 -17.37
N PRO A 106 -1.94 23.69 -17.03
CA PRO A 106 -3.11 22.99 -16.53
C PRO A 106 -3.70 22.04 -17.59
N PRO A 107 -4.38 20.95 -17.17
CA PRO A 107 -5.22 20.19 -18.07
C PRO A 107 -6.43 21.02 -18.52
N GLU A 108 -7.11 20.56 -19.56
CA GLU A 108 -8.31 21.21 -20.10
C GLU A 108 -9.43 21.30 -19.07
N GLU A 109 -10.30 22.31 -19.21
CA GLU A 109 -11.50 22.52 -18.38
C GLU A 109 -11.26 22.65 -16.86
N GLU A 110 -10.04 23.00 -16.43
CA GLU A 110 -9.65 23.01 -15.01
C GLU A 110 -9.87 21.64 -14.32
N TRP A 111 -9.83 20.55 -15.09
CA TRP A 111 -10.05 19.20 -14.59
C TRP A 111 -9.01 18.77 -13.56
N ASP A 112 -9.45 18.15 -12.47
CA ASP A 112 -8.58 17.63 -11.41
C ASP A 112 -8.53 16.08 -11.48
N PRO A 113 -7.45 15.49 -12.02
CA PRO A 113 -7.35 14.04 -12.18
C PRO A 113 -7.34 13.28 -10.86
N MET A 114 -6.80 13.87 -9.78
CA MET A 114 -6.79 13.25 -8.46
C MET A 114 -8.20 13.21 -7.86
N GLU A 115 -8.98 14.29 -7.99
CA GLU A 115 -10.38 14.30 -7.53
C GLU A 115 -11.22 13.24 -8.25
N PHE A 116 -11.08 13.14 -9.58
CA PHE A 116 -11.72 12.11 -10.38
C PHE A 116 -11.35 10.69 -9.92
N LEU A 117 -10.04 10.40 -9.79
CA LEU A 117 -9.54 9.08 -9.39
C LEU A 117 -10.00 8.67 -7.98
N ILE A 118 -10.05 9.61 -7.02
CA ILE A 118 -10.57 9.35 -5.68
C ILE A 118 -12.04 8.90 -5.77
N ALA A 119 -12.86 9.64 -6.52
CA ALA A 119 -14.26 9.31 -6.70
C ALA A 119 -14.46 7.93 -7.35
N GLU A 120 -13.70 7.61 -8.40
CA GLU A 120 -13.77 6.33 -9.11
C GLU A 120 -13.26 5.14 -8.28
N CYS A 121 -12.20 5.32 -7.48
CA CYS A 121 -11.75 4.31 -6.52
C CYS A 121 -12.84 4.03 -5.49
N HIS A 122 -13.43 5.08 -4.92
CA HIS A 122 -14.45 4.97 -3.88
C HIS A 122 -15.76 4.36 -4.38
N LYS A 123 -16.15 4.57 -5.64
CA LYS A 123 -17.28 3.88 -6.28
C LYS A 123 -17.10 2.36 -6.29
N ARG A 124 -15.85 1.89 -6.37
CA ARG A 124 -15.46 0.47 -6.35
C ARG A 124 -15.14 -0.07 -4.95
N ASN A 125 -15.20 0.78 -3.93
CA ASN A 125 -14.71 0.52 -2.56
C ASN A 125 -13.21 0.20 -2.50
N MET A 126 -12.45 0.78 -3.41
CA MET A 126 -10.99 0.79 -3.36
C MET A 126 -10.54 2.03 -2.59
N GLU A 127 -9.51 1.89 -1.78
CA GLU A 127 -8.86 3.02 -1.12
C GLU A 127 -7.96 3.77 -2.10
N PHE A 128 -7.88 5.09 -1.95
CA PHE A 128 -6.95 5.94 -2.71
C PHE A 128 -5.84 6.43 -1.79
N HIS A 129 -4.60 6.05 -2.09
CA HIS A 129 -3.41 6.46 -1.36
C HIS A 129 -2.62 7.43 -2.23
N ALA A 130 -2.53 8.69 -1.81
CA ALA A 130 -1.81 9.73 -2.55
C ALA A 130 -0.29 9.54 -2.35
N TRP A 131 0.39 9.05 -3.38
CA TRP A 131 1.83 8.84 -3.37
C TRP A 131 2.58 10.09 -3.80
N ILE A 132 3.47 10.55 -2.92
CA ILE A 132 4.34 11.69 -3.15
C ILE A 132 5.80 11.26 -3.09
N ASN A 133 6.64 11.83 -3.96
CA ASN A 133 8.07 11.89 -3.75
C ASN A 133 8.37 13.19 -2.97
N PRO A 134 9.00 13.15 -1.77
CA PRO A 134 9.13 14.31 -0.91
C PRO A 134 10.16 15.34 -1.42
N PHE A 135 11.27 14.89 -2.01
CA PHE A 135 12.42 15.76 -2.26
C PHE A 135 12.88 15.85 -3.71
N ARG A 136 12.44 14.97 -4.61
CA ARG A 136 12.75 15.09 -6.05
C ARG A 136 12.06 16.30 -6.65
N VAL A 137 12.81 17.08 -7.43
CA VAL A 137 12.31 18.27 -8.16
C VAL A 137 12.48 18.11 -9.66
N GLN A 138 13.60 17.54 -10.09
CA GLN A 138 13.85 17.17 -11.49
C GLN A 138 14.67 15.89 -11.49
N ALA A 139 14.26 14.82 -12.18
CA ALA A 139 15.15 13.69 -12.44
C ALA A 139 16.19 13.99 -13.52
N ASP A 140 15.92 14.96 -14.40
CA ASP A 140 16.83 15.43 -15.42
C ASP A 140 16.81 16.97 -15.49
N SER A 141 17.92 17.58 -15.08
CA SER A 141 18.12 19.03 -15.05
C SER A 141 18.18 19.67 -16.44
N ALA A 142 18.26 18.88 -17.51
CA ALA A 142 18.09 19.39 -18.87
C ALA A 142 16.63 19.77 -19.19
N ILE A 143 15.66 19.24 -18.43
CA ILE A 143 14.23 19.54 -18.62
C ILE A 143 13.90 20.81 -17.84
N PRO A 144 13.44 21.91 -18.46
CA PRO A 144 13.23 23.17 -17.75
C PRO A 144 12.09 23.10 -16.73
N LEU A 145 12.26 23.77 -15.59
CA LEU A 145 11.18 24.02 -14.63
C LEU A 145 10.27 25.14 -15.11
N SER A 146 8.99 25.06 -14.75
CA SER A 146 8.03 26.14 -14.96
C SER A 146 8.50 27.43 -14.28
N SER A 147 8.30 28.58 -14.93
CA SER A 147 8.80 29.88 -14.44
C SER A 147 8.24 30.29 -13.07
N ASN A 148 7.10 29.74 -12.68
CA ASN A 148 6.47 29.96 -11.37
C ASN A 148 6.90 28.96 -10.28
N HIS A 149 7.76 27.98 -10.61
CA HIS A 149 8.21 26.94 -9.69
C HIS A 149 8.97 27.54 -8.50
N ILE A 150 8.78 26.97 -7.32
CA ILE A 150 9.35 27.50 -6.06
C ILE A 150 10.88 27.53 -6.03
N TYR A 151 11.53 26.68 -6.84
CA TYR A 151 12.98 26.72 -7.14
C TYR A 151 13.49 28.13 -7.48
N TYR A 152 12.77 28.90 -8.28
CA TYR A 152 13.22 30.25 -8.65
C TYR A 152 12.98 31.29 -7.55
N LYS A 153 12.04 31.02 -6.63
CA LYS A 153 11.75 31.90 -5.49
C LYS A 153 12.67 31.65 -4.30
N HIS A 154 13.06 30.38 -4.12
CA HIS A 154 13.87 29.92 -3.00
C HIS A 154 14.99 28.97 -3.47
N PRO A 155 15.90 29.42 -4.35
CA PRO A 155 16.96 28.57 -4.89
C PRO A 155 17.86 27.97 -3.80
N GLU A 156 17.94 28.61 -2.63
CA GLU A 156 18.71 28.17 -1.47
C GLU A 156 18.17 26.90 -0.79
N TRP A 157 16.97 26.43 -1.15
CA TRP A 157 16.41 25.17 -0.62
C TRP A 157 16.82 23.94 -1.45
N PHE A 158 17.53 24.15 -2.55
CA PHE A 158 17.75 23.12 -3.56
C PHE A 158 19.22 22.84 -3.79
N VAL A 159 19.48 21.61 -4.21
CA VAL A 159 20.80 21.13 -4.61
C VAL A 159 20.72 20.38 -5.93
N LYS A 160 21.81 20.46 -6.70
CA LYS A 160 22.01 19.62 -7.88
C LYS A 160 22.79 18.38 -7.46
N TYR A 161 22.33 17.20 -7.88
CA TYR A 161 23.02 15.95 -7.58
C TYR A 161 22.82 14.96 -8.73
N GLY A 162 23.93 14.44 -9.27
CA GLY A 162 23.94 13.69 -10.51
C GLY A 162 23.28 14.50 -11.64
N LYS A 163 22.24 13.92 -12.25
CA LYS A 163 21.46 14.60 -13.30
C LYS A 163 20.31 15.45 -12.77
N GLY A 164 19.96 15.31 -11.49
CA GLY A 164 18.73 15.85 -10.95
C GLY A 164 18.87 17.11 -10.11
N VAL A 165 17.72 17.63 -9.71
CA VAL A 165 17.57 18.67 -8.69
C VAL A 165 16.70 18.14 -7.57
N TYR A 166 17.11 18.42 -6.34
CA TYR A 166 16.46 17.96 -5.13
C TYR A 166 16.29 19.10 -4.14
N PHE A 167 15.19 19.07 -3.38
CA PHE A 167 15.14 19.79 -2.12
C PHE A 167 16.23 19.24 -1.20
N ASP A 168 16.99 20.13 -0.54
CA ASP A 168 17.94 19.76 0.50
C ASP A 168 17.17 19.35 1.77
N PRO A 169 17.23 18.07 2.20
CA PRO A 169 16.53 17.62 3.39
C PRO A 169 17.04 18.27 4.68
N GLY A 170 18.28 18.79 4.69
CA GLY A 170 18.90 19.50 5.79
C GLY A 170 18.23 20.84 6.11
N MET A 171 17.66 21.49 5.09
CA MET A 171 16.95 22.76 5.22
C MET A 171 15.57 22.57 5.90
N PRO A 172 15.30 23.22 7.05
CA PRO A 172 13.97 23.19 7.67
C PRO A 172 12.85 23.66 6.74
N GLN A 173 13.16 24.61 5.85
CA GLN A 173 12.24 25.16 4.86
C GLN A 173 11.77 24.10 3.87
N SER A 174 12.67 23.25 3.36
CA SER A 174 12.33 22.11 2.49
C SER A 174 11.33 21.17 3.17
N ARG A 175 11.61 20.79 4.43
CA ARG A 175 10.72 19.90 5.20
C ARG A 175 9.37 20.56 5.50
N ASN A 176 9.36 21.86 5.79
CA ASN A 176 8.13 22.63 6.00
C ASN A 176 7.30 22.76 4.73
N PHE A 177 7.94 22.95 3.58
CA PHE A 177 7.24 23.04 2.29
C PHE A 177 6.59 21.70 1.92
N CYS A 178 7.32 20.58 2.06
CA CYS A 178 6.75 19.25 1.86
C CYS A 178 5.52 19.01 2.78
N ALA A 179 5.62 19.38 4.06
CA ALA A 179 4.50 19.29 4.98
C ALA A 179 3.31 20.17 4.59
N LYS A 180 3.55 21.36 4.02
CA LYS A 180 2.51 22.26 3.52
C LYS A 180 1.77 21.69 2.31
N VAL A 181 2.48 21.02 1.41
CA VAL A 181 1.89 20.29 0.28
C VAL A 181 1.02 19.13 0.78
N VAL A 182 1.51 18.34 1.74
CA VAL A 182 0.72 17.26 2.35
C VAL A 182 -0.51 17.80 3.09
N GLU A 183 -0.37 18.91 3.81
CA GLU A 183 -1.48 19.57 4.49
C GLU A 183 -2.59 19.96 3.51
N ASP A 184 -2.21 20.51 2.35
CA ASP A 184 -3.14 20.89 1.28
C ASP A 184 -3.93 19.69 0.75
N ILE A 185 -3.21 18.63 0.39
CA ILE A 185 -3.80 17.38 -0.11
C ILE A 185 -4.81 16.83 0.90
N VAL A 186 -4.37 16.65 2.15
CA VAL A 186 -5.21 16.07 3.20
C VAL A 186 -6.38 16.98 3.53
N THR A 187 -6.22 18.30 3.46
CA THR A 187 -7.33 19.22 3.73
C THR A 187 -8.42 19.11 2.66
N ARG A 188 -8.04 19.14 1.37
CA ARG A 188 -9.00 19.30 0.27
C ARG A 188 -9.56 17.98 -0.27
N TYR A 189 -8.78 16.91 -0.30
CA TYR A 189 -9.17 15.67 -0.96
C TYR A 189 -9.57 14.56 0.03
N ASP A 190 -10.51 13.69 -0.35
CA ASP A 190 -10.94 12.54 0.48
C ASP A 190 -10.02 11.32 0.32
N VAL A 191 -8.71 11.54 0.49
CA VAL A 191 -7.69 10.48 0.45
C VAL A 191 -7.84 9.54 1.65
N ASP A 192 -7.52 8.26 1.44
CA ASP A 192 -7.47 7.26 2.51
C ASP A 192 -6.10 7.20 3.19
N ALA A 193 -5.04 7.52 2.45
CA ALA A 193 -3.67 7.61 2.95
C ALA A 193 -2.80 8.60 2.17
N ILE A 194 -1.72 9.05 2.80
CA ILE A 194 -0.52 9.59 2.16
C ILE A 194 0.52 8.47 2.12
N HIS A 195 1.20 8.31 0.98
CA HIS A 195 2.24 7.33 0.75
C HIS A 195 3.54 8.00 0.31
N ILE A 196 4.67 7.56 0.85
CA ILE A 196 6.00 7.93 0.36
C ILE A 196 6.72 6.66 -0.07
N ASP A 197 7.44 6.71 -1.20
CA ASP A 197 8.27 5.62 -1.69
C ASP A 197 9.66 5.62 -1.02
N ASP A 198 10.68 5.17 -1.73
CA ASP A 198 12.02 4.90 -1.22
C ASP A 198 13.00 6.08 -1.41
N TYR A 199 12.55 7.20 -1.98
CA TYR A 199 13.41 8.37 -2.23
C TYR A 199 13.37 9.36 -1.06
N PHE A 200 14.38 9.28 -0.19
CA PHE A 200 14.64 10.23 0.89
C PHE A 200 15.78 11.15 0.46
N TYR A 201 17.02 10.81 0.82
CA TYR A 201 18.15 11.23 0.00
C TYR A 201 18.17 10.43 -1.30
N PRO A 202 18.67 11.01 -2.40
CA PRO A 202 18.77 10.30 -3.67
C PRO A 202 19.73 9.13 -3.58
N TYR A 203 19.54 8.17 -4.48
CA TYR A 203 20.45 7.02 -4.60
C TYR A 203 21.89 7.52 -4.87
N PRO A 204 22.91 6.97 -4.18
CA PRO A 204 24.27 7.44 -4.34
C PRO A 204 24.78 7.36 -5.78
N VAL A 205 25.35 8.45 -6.25
CA VAL A 205 26.08 8.54 -7.52
C VAL A 205 27.56 8.31 -7.22
N LYS A 206 28.16 7.36 -7.94
CA LYS A 206 29.57 6.97 -7.72
C LYS A 206 30.49 8.18 -7.89
N GLY A 207 31.24 8.51 -6.83
CA GLY A 207 32.23 9.58 -6.83
C GLY A 207 31.64 10.98 -6.61
N GLU A 208 30.36 11.08 -6.28
CA GLU A 208 29.66 12.34 -6.02
C GLU A 208 29.01 12.30 -4.64
N GLU A 209 29.44 13.21 -3.76
CA GLU A 209 28.85 13.41 -2.44
C GLU A 209 27.60 14.29 -2.56
N PHE A 210 26.57 14.02 -1.76
CA PHE A 210 25.38 14.87 -1.76
C PHE A 210 25.73 16.25 -1.20
N PRO A 211 25.53 17.36 -1.95
CA PRO A 211 26.15 18.64 -1.64
C PRO A 211 25.33 19.46 -0.64
N ASP A 212 25.21 18.95 0.58
CA ASP A 212 24.51 19.57 1.72
C ASP A 212 25.46 20.22 2.75
N GLU A 213 26.70 20.54 2.36
CA GLU A 213 27.69 21.20 3.23
C GLU A 213 27.16 22.53 3.77
N HIS A 214 26.43 23.28 2.93
CA HIS A 214 25.87 24.56 3.32
C HIS A 214 24.82 24.41 4.43
N SER A 215 23.86 23.48 4.28
CA SER A 215 22.83 23.26 5.30
C SER A 215 23.41 22.55 6.53
N PHE A 216 24.41 21.69 6.37
CA PHE A 216 25.15 21.10 7.48
C PHE A 216 25.85 22.18 8.32
N LYS A 217 26.56 23.13 7.70
CA LYS A 217 27.17 24.26 8.41
C LYS A 217 26.13 25.16 9.10
N LEU A 218 25.01 25.43 8.43
CA LEU A 218 23.97 26.30 8.98
C LEU A 218 23.22 25.68 10.15
N TYR A 219 22.99 24.37 10.15
CA TYR A 219 22.09 23.71 11.11
C TYR A 219 22.75 22.55 11.87
N GLY A 220 23.59 21.75 11.24
CA GLY A 220 24.30 20.63 11.86
C GLY A 220 25.42 21.09 12.80
N GLU A 221 26.37 21.88 12.31
CA GLU A 221 27.48 22.40 13.13
C GLU A 221 26.98 23.26 14.30
N LYS A 222 25.91 24.04 14.10
CA LYS A 222 25.28 24.82 15.18
C LYS A 222 24.63 23.95 16.26
N GLN A 223 24.34 22.68 15.97
CA GLN A 223 23.91 21.68 16.96
C GLN A 223 25.11 21.00 17.66
N GLY A 224 26.35 21.41 17.37
CA GLY A 224 27.57 20.83 17.93
C GLY A 224 28.03 19.56 17.23
N LEU A 225 27.49 19.25 16.05
CA LEU A 225 27.87 18.08 15.25
C LEU A 225 29.10 18.39 14.40
N ASN A 226 29.96 17.40 14.20
CA ASN A 226 31.07 17.45 13.25
C ASN A 226 30.83 16.53 12.06
N GLU A 227 31.70 16.59 11.05
CA GLU A 227 31.57 15.81 9.80
C GLU A 227 31.40 14.30 10.02
N ASN A 228 31.99 13.71 11.06
CA ASN A 228 31.83 12.27 11.34
C ASN A 228 30.41 11.91 11.79
N GLN A 229 29.57 12.91 12.12
CA GLN A 229 28.18 12.77 12.53
C GLN A 229 27.20 13.26 11.45
N LYS A 230 27.70 13.60 10.25
CA LYS A 230 26.87 14.13 9.15
C LYS A 230 25.82 13.11 8.71
N ASP A 231 26.15 11.82 8.66
CA ASP A 231 25.17 10.77 8.33
C ASP A 231 24.05 10.63 9.37
N ASP A 232 24.36 10.77 10.67
CA ASP A 232 23.36 10.79 11.74
C ASP A 232 22.46 12.03 11.63
N TRP A 233 23.05 13.17 11.27
CA TRP A 233 22.32 14.40 11.01
C TRP A 233 21.39 14.27 9.80
N ARG A 234 21.85 13.65 8.70
CA ARG A 234 21.02 13.34 7.52
C ARG A 234 19.83 12.46 7.89
N ARG A 235 20.06 11.36 8.65
CA ARG A 235 18.99 10.51 9.19
C ARG A 235 18.00 11.30 10.04
N GLU A 236 18.49 12.14 10.94
CA GLU A 236 17.65 12.95 11.82
C GLU A 236 16.80 13.96 11.03
N ASN A 237 17.30 14.52 9.93
CA ASN A 237 16.51 15.38 9.06
C ASN A 237 15.33 14.64 8.42
N ILE A 238 15.54 13.40 7.96
CA ILE A 238 14.46 12.55 7.45
C ILE A 238 13.48 12.18 8.57
N ASN A 239 13.97 11.82 9.76
CA ASN A 239 13.12 11.55 10.92
C ASN A 239 12.21 12.73 11.27
N ARG A 240 12.74 13.95 11.23
CA ARG A 240 11.98 15.20 11.45
C ARG A 240 10.94 15.43 10.36
N LEU A 241 11.23 15.09 9.10
CA LEU A 241 10.22 15.14 8.04
C LEU A 241 9.10 14.15 8.34
N ILE A 242 9.41 12.87 8.55
CA ILE A 242 8.42 11.80 8.76
C ILE A 242 7.51 12.12 9.96
N GLN A 243 8.09 12.53 11.09
CA GLN A 243 7.32 12.99 12.25
C GLN A 243 6.41 14.19 11.91
N LYS A 244 6.95 15.19 11.20
CA LYS A 244 6.18 16.38 10.82
C LYS A 244 5.01 16.03 9.90
N LEU A 245 5.22 15.18 8.90
CA LEU A 245 4.17 14.72 8.00
C LEU A 245 3.09 13.96 8.77
N PHE A 246 3.47 13.02 9.64
CA PHE A 246 2.53 12.30 10.49
C PHE A 246 1.66 13.26 11.32
N ILE A 247 2.29 14.18 12.07
CA ILE A 247 1.57 15.16 12.89
C ILE A 247 0.64 16.03 12.03
N THR A 248 1.09 16.50 10.87
CA THR A 248 0.28 17.30 9.95
C THR A 248 -0.95 16.53 9.48
N ILE A 249 -0.77 15.28 9.03
CA ILE A 249 -1.87 14.41 8.58
C ILE A 249 -2.87 14.19 9.72
N LYS A 250 -2.39 13.78 10.90
CA LYS A 250 -3.26 13.47 12.04
C LYS A 250 -4.00 14.69 12.57
N LYS A 251 -3.40 15.88 12.54
CA LYS A 251 -4.06 17.13 12.91
C LYS A 251 -5.21 17.52 11.97
N LYS A 252 -5.13 17.16 10.68
CA LYS A 252 -6.16 17.51 9.69
C LYS A 252 -7.25 16.47 9.57
N LYS A 253 -6.86 15.20 9.39
CA LYS A 253 -7.78 14.07 9.24
C LYS A 253 -7.18 12.86 9.96
N PRO A 254 -7.49 12.65 11.26
CA PRO A 254 -6.84 11.61 12.07
C PRO A 254 -6.99 10.17 11.53
N TRP A 255 -7.99 9.92 10.69
CA TRP A 255 -8.22 8.64 10.02
C TRP A 255 -7.36 8.41 8.77
N VAL A 256 -6.78 9.47 8.19
CA VAL A 256 -5.91 9.35 7.02
C VAL A 256 -4.61 8.71 7.46
N ARG A 257 -4.24 7.64 6.77
CA ARG A 257 -3.06 6.86 7.09
C ARG A 257 -1.81 7.50 6.49
N PHE A 258 -0.68 7.32 7.15
CA PHE A 258 0.62 7.66 6.60
C PHE A 258 1.46 6.41 6.47
N GLY A 259 1.91 6.08 5.26
CA GLY A 259 2.77 4.92 5.08
C GLY A 259 3.93 5.19 4.16
N VAL A 260 4.90 4.28 4.26
CA VAL A 260 6.20 4.41 3.59
C VAL A 260 6.58 3.09 2.93
N SER A 261 7.09 3.15 1.70
CA SER A 261 7.61 2.02 0.95
C SER A 261 9.13 2.15 0.81
N PRO A 262 9.91 1.76 1.82
CA PRO A 262 11.36 1.90 1.78
C PRO A 262 12.00 0.86 0.86
N PHE A 263 13.26 1.10 0.48
CA PHE A 263 14.10 0.08 -0.14
C PHE A 263 14.12 -1.20 0.70
N GLY A 264 14.15 -2.37 0.04
CA GLY A 264 13.89 -3.64 0.70
C GLY A 264 14.96 -4.10 1.71
N ILE A 265 16.19 -3.59 1.63
CA ILE A 265 17.23 -3.82 2.64
C ILE A 265 17.25 -2.63 3.60
N TYR A 266 17.01 -2.87 4.89
CA TYR A 266 17.17 -1.85 5.92
C TYR A 266 18.65 -1.54 6.17
N ARG A 267 19.40 -2.58 6.53
CA ARG A 267 20.86 -2.63 6.71
C ARG A 267 21.34 -4.04 6.38
N ASN A 268 22.54 -4.14 5.86
CA ASN A 268 23.29 -5.38 5.73
C ASN A 268 23.85 -5.77 7.10
N GLU A 269 23.84 -7.07 7.40
CA GLU A 269 24.45 -7.59 8.60
C GLU A 269 25.96 -7.34 8.59
N SER A 270 26.48 -6.76 9.68
CA SER A 270 27.92 -6.59 9.87
C SER A 270 28.48 -7.74 10.70
N LYS A 271 29.55 -8.37 10.20
CA LYS A 271 30.32 -9.39 10.93
C LYS A 271 31.09 -8.81 12.12
N GLU A 272 31.37 -7.51 12.10
CA GLU A 272 32.20 -6.83 13.11
C GLU A 272 31.36 -6.22 14.24
N LYS A 273 30.10 -5.82 13.96
CA LYS A 273 29.20 -5.23 14.94
C LYS A 273 27.78 -5.72 14.72
N ARG A 274 27.11 -6.16 15.79
CA ARG A 274 25.69 -6.53 15.74
C ARG A 274 24.84 -5.26 15.51
N ASN A 275 24.62 -4.92 14.25
CA ASN A 275 23.95 -3.70 13.80
C ASN A 275 22.45 -3.89 13.50
N GLY A 276 21.95 -5.12 13.66
CA GLY A 276 20.54 -5.47 13.42
C GLY A 276 20.17 -5.65 11.96
N GLY A 277 21.14 -5.67 11.03
CA GLY A 277 20.89 -5.87 9.60
C GLY A 277 20.39 -7.28 9.22
N SER A 278 19.96 -7.42 7.97
CA SER A 278 19.65 -8.69 7.30
C SER A 278 20.90 -9.30 6.67
N GLU A 279 20.93 -10.62 6.46
CA GLU A 279 22.01 -11.31 5.75
C GLU A 279 22.00 -10.96 4.25
N THR A 280 22.43 -9.74 3.94
CA THR A 280 22.40 -9.09 2.63
C THR A 280 23.68 -8.27 2.42
N SER A 281 23.92 -7.82 1.20
CA SER A 281 25.12 -7.04 0.85
C SER A 281 24.88 -5.95 -0.21
N GLY A 282 23.64 -5.45 -0.30
CA GLY A 282 23.21 -4.46 -1.30
C GLY A 282 23.16 -3.02 -0.76
N LEU A 283 22.52 -2.13 -1.53
CA LEU A 283 22.10 -0.80 -1.06
C LEU A 283 21.26 -0.93 0.21
N GLN A 284 21.34 0.02 1.13
CA GLN A 284 20.67 -0.02 2.44
C GLN A 284 19.89 1.28 2.67
N CYS A 285 18.65 1.18 3.14
CA CYS A 285 17.86 2.39 3.36
C CYS A 285 18.41 3.23 4.52
N TYR A 286 18.94 2.63 5.59
CA TYR A 286 19.45 3.36 6.76
C TYR A 286 20.78 4.09 6.51
N ASP A 287 21.71 3.43 5.83
CA ASP A 287 23.07 3.92 5.64
C ASP A 287 23.20 4.78 4.36
N ASP A 288 22.58 4.35 3.25
CA ASP A 288 22.77 5.01 1.94
C ASP A 288 21.66 6.03 1.61
N LEU A 289 20.44 5.81 2.12
CA LEU A 289 19.27 6.69 1.87
C LEU A 289 18.82 7.45 3.13
N TYR A 290 19.49 7.23 4.26
CA TYR A 290 19.24 7.88 5.55
C TYR A 290 17.80 7.69 6.09
N ALA A 291 17.20 6.55 5.81
CA ALA A 291 15.84 6.16 6.21
C ALA A 291 15.84 5.24 7.43
N ASP A 292 15.59 5.79 8.63
CA ASP A 292 15.48 5.02 9.88
C ASP A 292 14.07 4.48 10.11
N VAL A 293 13.66 3.53 9.26
CA VAL A 293 12.31 2.94 9.26
C VAL A 293 11.95 2.29 10.60
N LEU A 294 12.93 1.68 11.27
CA LEU A 294 12.70 1.05 12.58
C LEU A 294 12.40 2.09 13.66
N ARG A 295 13.03 3.27 13.61
CA ARG A 295 12.65 4.37 14.49
C ARG A 295 11.24 4.87 14.18
N TRP A 296 10.86 4.97 12.91
CA TRP A 296 9.51 5.43 12.54
C TRP A 296 8.42 4.48 13.04
N ASP A 297 8.64 3.16 12.94
CA ASP A 297 7.75 2.14 13.51
C ASP A 297 7.71 2.23 15.04
N LYS A 298 8.87 2.29 15.71
CA LYS A 298 8.98 2.36 17.17
C LYS A 298 8.27 3.59 17.75
N GLU A 299 8.46 4.75 17.13
CA GLU A 299 7.86 6.01 17.54
C GLU A 299 6.43 6.20 16.99
N MET A 300 5.92 5.23 16.21
CA MET A 300 4.60 5.24 15.57
C MET A 300 4.36 6.48 14.68
N TYR A 301 5.40 6.94 13.98
CA TYR A 301 5.29 8.02 12.99
C TYR A 301 4.83 7.54 11.62
N ILE A 302 4.58 6.25 11.45
CA ILE A 302 3.96 5.65 10.26
C ILE A 302 2.90 4.65 10.71
N ASP A 303 1.82 4.55 9.94
CA ASP A 303 0.73 3.60 10.15
C ASP A 303 0.97 2.27 9.43
N TYR A 304 1.71 2.30 8.32
CA TYR A 304 2.09 1.11 7.58
C TYR A 304 3.44 1.26 6.90
N VAL A 305 4.07 0.12 6.60
CA VAL A 305 5.32 0.03 5.86
C VAL A 305 5.21 -1.01 4.75
N VAL A 306 5.81 -0.72 3.60
CA VAL A 306 5.81 -1.59 2.41
C VAL A 306 7.22 -1.81 1.88
N PRO A 307 8.10 -2.59 2.54
CA PRO A 307 9.43 -2.85 2.01
C PRO A 307 9.37 -3.45 0.61
N GLN A 308 10.21 -2.90 -0.28
CA GLN A 308 10.29 -3.29 -1.69
C GLN A 308 11.10 -4.59 -1.86
N LEU A 309 10.45 -5.75 -1.71
CA LEU A 309 11.10 -7.07 -1.80
C LEU A 309 11.11 -7.60 -3.23
N TYR A 310 11.83 -6.91 -4.11
CA TYR A 310 11.77 -7.13 -5.56
C TYR A 310 12.70 -8.23 -6.09
N TRP A 311 13.54 -8.79 -5.24
CA TRP A 311 14.45 -9.86 -5.63
C TRP A 311 13.78 -11.23 -5.64
N ARG A 312 14.41 -12.17 -6.35
CA ARG A 312 14.03 -13.59 -6.37
C ARG A 312 14.36 -14.31 -5.06
N ILE A 313 13.71 -15.43 -4.80
CA ILE A 313 14.10 -16.35 -3.72
C ILE A 313 15.50 -16.91 -4.05
N GLY A 314 16.39 -17.00 -3.07
CA GLY A 314 17.78 -17.43 -3.31
C GLY A 314 18.69 -16.35 -3.92
N HIS A 315 18.27 -15.08 -3.97
CA HIS A 315 19.10 -14.02 -4.54
C HIS A 315 20.35 -13.75 -3.67
N LYS A 316 21.55 -13.93 -4.24
CA LYS A 316 22.84 -13.91 -3.52
C LYS A 316 23.10 -12.67 -2.65
N VAL A 317 22.60 -11.51 -3.05
CA VAL A 317 22.87 -10.22 -2.38
C VAL A 317 21.69 -9.77 -1.50
N ALA A 318 20.49 -10.26 -1.80
CA ALA A 318 19.23 -9.70 -1.30
C ALA A 318 18.12 -10.74 -1.39
N ASP A 319 18.27 -11.86 -0.69
CA ASP A 319 17.32 -12.97 -0.77
C ASP A 319 15.93 -12.54 -0.26
N TYR A 320 14.90 -12.83 -1.05
CA TYR A 320 13.51 -12.54 -0.68
C TYR A 320 13.11 -13.13 0.67
N GLU A 321 13.46 -14.40 0.96
CA GLU A 321 13.07 -15.06 2.21
C GLU A 321 13.75 -14.42 3.41
N VAL A 322 15.05 -14.16 3.30
CA VAL A 322 15.85 -13.48 4.34
C VAL A 322 15.22 -12.13 4.67
N LEU A 323 14.88 -11.35 3.65
CA LEU A 323 14.28 -10.03 3.83
C LEU A 323 12.85 -10.11 4.39
N LEU A 324 12.01 -11.02 3.88
CA LEU A 324 10.65 -11.22 4.37
C LEU A 324 10.64 -11.53 5.87
N TYR A 325 11.44 -12.50 6.30
CA TYR A 325 11.53 -12.89 7.71
C TYR A 325 12.12 -11.77 8.56
N TRP A 326 13.10 -11.04 8.04
CA TRP A 326 13.68 -9.89 8.73
C TRP A 326 12.64 -8.79 8.96
N TRP A 327 11.86 -8.40 7.95
CA TRP A 327 10.82 -7.38 8.11
C TRP A 327 9.69 -7.83 9.02
N ASN A 328 9.21 -9.07 8.87
CA ASN A 328 8.20 -9.66 9.76
C ASN A 328 8.67 -9.68 11.23
N LYS A 329 9.97 -9.91 11.45
CA LYS A 329 10.57 -9.89 12.79
C LYS A 329 10.74 -8.48 13.35
N ASN A 330 11.01 -7.45 12.54
CA ASN A 330 11.43 -6.14 13.05
C ASN A 330 10.32 -5.10 13.11
N ILE A 331 9.26 -5.22 12.32
CA ILE A 331 8.10 -4.31 12.37
C ILE A 331 7.11 -4.77 13.43
N LYS A 332 6.73 -3.87 14.34
CA LYS A 332 5.92 -4.20 15.51
C LYS A 332 4.62 -3.43 15.61
N ASN A 333 4.62 -2.16 15.21
CA ASN A 333 3.48 -1.27 15.44
C ASN A 333 2.71 -0.97 14.15
N ALA A 334 3.42 -0.61 13.09
CA ALA A 334 2.88 -0.36 11.77
C ALA A 334 2.37 -1.66 11.12
N HIS A 335 1.38 -1.55 10.25
CA HIS A 335 1.01 -2.66 9.38
C HIS A 335 2.14 -2.94 8.38
N LEU A 336 2.56 -4.20 8.29
CA LEU A 336 3.54 -4.65 7.29
C LEU A 336 2.82 -5.18 6.05
N TYR A 337 3.11 -4.58 4.90
CA TYR A 337 2.73 -5.08 3.58
C TYR A 337 3.99 -5.41 2.79
N ILE A 338 3.96 -6.38 1.87
CA ILE A 338 5.15 -6.72 1.08
C ILE A 338 5.05 -6.12 -0.33
N GLY A 339 6.04 -5.34 -0.74
CA GLY A 339 6.18 -4.86 -2.10
C GLY A 339 6.67 -5.97 -3.01
N GLN A 340 5.87 -6.34 -4.01
CA GLN A 340 6.12 -7.41 -4.97
C GLN A 340 6.40 -6.82 -6.36
N SER A 341 7.56 -7.10 -6.95
CA SER A 341 7.79 -6.81 -8.37
C SER A 341 7.26 -7.96 -9.22
N VAL A 342 6.31 -7.66 -10.11
CA VAL A 342 5.72 -8.66 -11.02
C VAL A 342 6.76 -9.13 -12.06
N VAL A 343 7.64 -8.23 -12.49
CA VAL A 343 8.55 -8.40 -13.62
C VAL A 343 9.99 -8.79 -13.25
N SER A 344 10.38 -8.68 -11.98
CA SER A 344 11.71 -9.10 -11.52
C SER A 344 11.87 -10.63 -11.43
N THR A 345 10.83 -11.38 -11.80
CA THR A 345 10.88 -12.82 -12.05
C THR A 345 11.05 -13.07 -13.57
N PRO A 346 11.74 -14.14 -14.01
CA PRO A 346 12.10 -14.31 -15.41
C PRO A 346 10.88 -14.38 -16.36
N GLN A 347 10.97 -13.82 -17.57
CA GLN A 347 9.78 -13.47 -18.39
C GLN A 347 9.58 -14.24 -19.72
N THR A 348 10.52 -15.09 -20.15
CA THR A 348 10.43 -15.74 -21.48
C THR A 348 10.77 -17.23 -21.46
N GLY A 349 10.10 -18.02 -22.31
CA GLY A 349 10.33 -19.46 -22.46
C GLY A 349 10.04 -20.27 -21.18
N GLU A 350 10.80 -21.34 -20.93
CA GLU A 350 10.76 -22.09 -19.66
C GLU A 350 10.97 -21.21 -18.42
N ASN A 351 11.57 -20.04 -18.59
CA ASN A 351 11.84 -19.13 -17.49
C ASN A 351 10.57 -18.34 -17.08
N ALA A 352 9.59 -18.14 -17.96
CA ALA A 352 8.31 -17.51 -17.62
C ALA A 352 7.49 -18.35 -16.62
N MET A 353 7.45 -19.68 -16.82
CA MET A 353 6.79 -20.61 -15.89
C MET A 353 7.47 -20.59 -14.51
N LYS A 354 8.81 -20.50 -14.48
CA LYS A 354 9.56 -20.33 -13.24
C LYS A 354 9.20 -19.01 -12.54
N GLY A 355 8.98 -17.93 -13.30
CA GLY A 355 8.57 -16.64 -12.75
C GLY A 355 7.17 -16.65 -12.13
N PHE A 356 6.22 -17.36 -12.75
CA PHE A 356 4.89 -17.60 -12.17
C PHE A 356 4.98 -18.42 -10.88
N GLN A 357 5.68 -19.56 -10.91
CA GLN A 357 5.85 -20.43 -9.74
C GLN A 357 6.54 -19.71 -8.57
N GLU A 358 7.54 -18.89 -8.86
CA GLU A 358 8.20 -18.08 -7.84
C GLU A 358 7.24 -17.06 -7.22
N MET A 359 6.38 -16.41 -8.02
CA MET A 359 5.39 -15.48 -7.46
C MET A 359 4.37 -16.20 -6.57
N VAL A 360 3.93 -17.41 -6.95
CA VAL A 360 3.09 -18.27 -6.08
C VAL A 360 3.80 -18.49 -4.74
N GLN A 361 5.03 -18.97 -4.78
CA GLN A 361 5.82 -19.27 -3.58
C GLN A 361 6.03 -18.02 -2.70
N LYS A 362 6.34 -16.86 -3.29
CA LYS A 362 6.51 -15.59 -2.57
C LYS A 362 5.24 -15.17 -1.82
N LEU A 363 4.08 -15.31 -2.46
CA LEU A 363 2.79 -14.97 -1.86
C LEU A 363 2.41 -15.94 -0.73
N GLU A 364 2.68 -17.25 -0.91
CA GLU A 364 2.47 -18.26 0.13
C GLU A 364 3.36 -18.02 1.35
N LEU A 365 4.64 -17.71 1.13
CA LEU A 365 5.58 -17.34 2.19
C LEU A 365 5.09 -16.10 2.94
N ALA A 366 4.72 -15.03 2.22
CA ALA A 366 4.22 -13.81 2.82
C ALA A 366 2.93 -14.04 3.63
N ASP A 367 2.09 -15.00 3.25
CA ASP A 367 0.90 -15.37 4.02
C ASP A 367 1.17 -16.16 5.28
N GLY A 368 2.24 -16.96 5.29
CA GLY A 368 2.69 -17.70 6.46
C GLY A 368 3.15 -16.78 7.60
N GLU A 369 3.54 -15.54 7.28
CA GLU A 369 4.11 -14.61 8.24
C GLU A 369 3.06 -13.84 9.06
N LYS A 370 3.14 -13.97 10.39
CA LYS A 370 2.18 -13.44 11.37
C LYS A 370 1.91 -11.93 11.24
N HIS A 371 2.95 -11.12 10.97
CA HIS A 371 2.84 -9.66 10.94
C HIS A 371 2.52 -9.12 9.55
N VAL A 372 2.64 -9.92 8.50
CA VAL A 372 2.29 -9.52 7.13
C VAL A 372 0.77 -9.44 6.98
N LYS A 373 0.28 -8.28 6.54
CA LYS A 373 -1.15 -7.96 6.42
C LYS A 373 -1.62 -7.81 4.97
N GLY A 374 -0.75 -8.05 3.99
CA GLY A 374 -1.07 -7.87 2.58
C GLY A 374 0.15 -7.71 1.69
N ASN A 375 -0.13 -7.53 0.41
CA ASN A 375 0.86 -7.34 -0.64
C ASN A 375 0.54 -6.08 -1.45
N CYS A 376 1.57 -5.47 -2.02
CA CYS A 376 1.45 -4.35 -2.94
C CYS A 376 2.26 -4.65 -4.21
N TYR A 377 1.63 -4.52 -5.38
CA TYR A 377 2.24 -4.93 -6.64
C TYR A 377 2.85 -3.75 -7.38
N TRP A 378 4.14 -3.88 -7.71
CA TRP A 378 4.84 -3.04 -8.68
C TRP A 378 4.86 -3.77 -10.04
N SER A 379 4.19 -3.27 -11.07
CA SER A 379 3.32 -2.07 -11.13
C SER A 379 1.95 -2.36 -11.75
N TYR A 380 1.06 -1.36 -11.77
CA TYR A 380 -0.25 -1.50 -12.41
C TYR A 380 -0.14 -1.88 -13.89
N ILE A 381 0.91 -1.41 -14.59
CA ILE A 381 1.17 -1.72 -15.99
C ILE A 381 1.36 -3.23 -16.15
N ASP A 382 2.15 -3.83 -15.27
CA ASP A 382 2.44 -5.26 -15.33
C ASP A 382 1.19 -6.12 -15.06
N LEU A 383 0.26 -5.62 -14.23
CA LEU A 383 -1.05 -6.25 -14.04
C LEU A 383 -1.98 -6.03 -15.24
N VAL A 384 -1.92 -4.86 -15.88
CA VAL A 384 -2.67 -4.58 -17.12
C VAL A 384 -2.16 -5.46 -18.27
N ASP A 385 -0.86 -5.65 -18.39
CA ASP A 385 -0.26 -6.45 -19.46
C ASP A 385 -0.30 -7.95 -19.15
N ASN A 386 -0.74 -8.32 -17.93
CA ASN A 386 -0.72 -9.70 -17.42
C ASN A 386 0.68 -10.33 -17.51
N SER A 387 1.70 -9.53 -17.18
CA SER A 387 3.10 -9.96 -17.12
C SER A 387 3.23 -11.20 -16.23
N ASN A 388 3.99 -12.20 -16.69
CA ASN A 388 4.19 -13.48 -16.01
C ASN A 388 2.89 -14.26 -15.70
N HIS A 389 1.81 -14.01 -16.44
CA HIS A 389 0.50 -14.66 -16.25
C HIS A 389 -0.04 -14.52 -14.81
N ILE A 390 0.21 -13.37 -14.18
CA ILE A 390 -0.14 -13.10 -12.78
C ILE A 390 -1.66 -12.95 -12.54
N CYS A 391 -2.43 -12.50 -13.54
CA CYS A 391 -3.85 -12.18 -13.36
C CYS A 391 -4.71 -13.39 -12.99
N PRO A 392 -4.56 -14.58 -13.61
CA PRO A 392 -5.22 -15.80 -13.17
C PRO A 392 -4.91 -16.17 -11.71
N LEU A 393 -3.64 -16.08 -11.30
CA LEU A 393 -3.23 -16.35 -9.92
C LEU A 393 -3.92 -15.39 -8.94
N LEU A 394 -3.92 -14.09 -9.21
CA LEU A 394 -4.60 -13.11 -8.35
C LEU A 394 -6.11 -13.33 -8.33
N THR A 395 -6.73 -13.69 -9.46
CA THR A 395 -8.15 -13.99 -9.54
C THR A 395 -8.53 -15.20 -8.69
N GLU A 396 -7.74 -16.28 -8.77
CA GLU A 396 -7.95 -17.49 -7.98
C GLU A 396 -7.72 -17.23 -6.48
N ARG A 397 -6.66 -16.50 -6.14
CA ARG A 397 -6.27 -16.20 -4.77
C ARG A 397 -7.21 -15.21 -4.09
N HIS A 398 -7.73 -14.23 -4.83
CA HIS A 398 -8.63 -13.21 -4.31
C HIS A 398 -10.10 -13.64 -4.48
N GLN A 399 -10.41 -14.91 -4.19
CA GLN A 399 -11.77 -15.41 -4.17
C GLN A 399 -12.60 -14.72 -3.07
N GLY A 400 -13.40 -13.76 -3.50
CA GLY A 400 -14.19 -12.90 -2.61
C GLY A 400 -13.52 -11.58 -2.28
N LYS A 401 -14.28 -10.69 -1.65
CA LYS A 401 -13.80 -9.35 -1.31
C LYS A 401 -13.02 -9.39 0.01
N ALA A 402 -12.06 -8.49 0.15
CA ALA A 402 -11.37 -8.25 1.41
C ALA A 402 -11.44 -6.78 1.79
N LEU A 403 -11.63 -6.50 3.07
CA LEU A 403 -11.37 -5.19 3.64
C LEU A 403 -9.87 -5.03 3.84
N VAL A 404 -9.35 -3.82 3.74
CA VAL A 404 -8.04 -3.53 4.31
C VAL A 404 -8.09 -3.79 5.83
N SER A 405 -7.04 -4.35 6.41
CA SER A 405 -6.97 -4.65 7.84
C SER A 405 -7.25 -3.41 8.69
N SER A 406 -7.90 -3.59 9.84
CA SER A 406 -8.26 -2.50 10.73
C SER A 406 -7.05 -1.86 11.40
N TYR A 407 -6.95 -0.53 11.35
CA TYR A 407 -5.91 0.25 12.01
C TYR A 407 -6.39 0.64 13.41
N GLU A 408 -6.32 -0.33 14.33
CA GLU A 408 -6.94 -0.20 15.66
C GLU A 408 -6.31 0.90 16.52
N HIS A 409 -5.04 1.23 16.29
CA HIS A 409 -4.33 2.30 16.99
C HIS A 409 -4.81 3.70 16.63
N LEU A 410 -5.56 3.86 15.53
CA LEU A 410 -6.12 5.15 15.12
C LEU A 410 -7.49 5.45 15.72
N CYS A 411 -8.19 4.44 16.25
CA CYS A 411 -9.53 4.61 16.79
C CYS A 411 -9.93 3.45 17.68
N GLU A 412 -10.24 3.74 18.94
CA GLU A 412 -10.81 2.73 19.85
C GLU A 412 -12.31 2.49 19.63
N GLU A 413 -13.04 3.46 19.07
CA GLU A 413 -14.47 3.32 18.81
C GLU A 413 -14.76 2.18 17.83
N ILE A 414 -15.58 1.24 18.28
CA ILE A 414 -16.09 0.12 17.47
C ILE A 414 -17.50 0.49 17.01
N PRO A 415 -17.81 0.39 15.70
CA PRO A 415 -19.16 0.62 15.21
C PRO A 415 -20.22 -0.22 15.92
N ASP A 416 -21.38 0.37 16.18
CA ASP A 416 -22.53 -0.34 16.70
C ASP A 416 -23.07 -1.38 15.72
N ARG A 417 -23.88 -2.31 16.26
CA ARG A 417 -24.60 -3.29 15.44
C ARG A 417 -25.52 -2.56 14.46
N VAL A 418 -25.53 -3.01 13.21
CA VAL A 418 -26.51 -2.57 12.20
C VAL A 418 -27.94 -2.86 12.68
N GLN A 419 -28.82 -1.86 12.57
CA GLN A 419 -30.22 -1.92 12.98
C GLN A 419 -31.17 -2.06 11.77
N GLY A 420 -32.36 -2.59 12.02
CA GLY A 420 -33.41 -2.72 10.99
C GLY A 420 -33.03 -3.59 9.77
N LEU A 421 -32.10 -4.55 9.91
CA LEU A 421 -31.71 -5.41 8.80
C LEU A 421 -32.86 -6.34 8.39
N GLU A 422 -33.39 -6.14 7.19
CA GLU A 422 -34.51 -6.90 6.63
C GLU A 422 -34.35 -7.11 5.12
N THR A 423 -35.25 -7.93 4.55
CA THR A 423 -35.29 -8.18 3.11
C THR A 423 -36.50 -7.47 2.51
N LYS A 424 -36.30 -6.74 1.40
CA LYS A 424 -37.39 -6.08 0.65
C LYS A 424 -37.37 -6.45 -0.82
N ILE A 425 -38.54 -6.42 -1.46
CA ILE A 425 -38.68 -6.54 -2.91
C ILE A 425 -39.03 -5.16 -3.46
N ARG A 426 -38.31 -4.71 -4.49
CA ARG A 426 -38.58 -3.46 -5.21
C ARG A 426 -38.38 -3.70 -6.71
N SER A 427 -39.40 -3.36 -7.51
CA SER A 427 -39.38 -3.53 -8.96
C SER A 427 -38.94 -4.95 -9.39
N GLY A 428 -39.48 -5.97 -8.73
CA GLY A 428 -39.15 -7.39 -8.99
C GLY A 428 -37.77 -7.86 -8.51
N LYS A 429 -36.92 -6.96 -7.99
CA LYS A 429 -35.59 -7.30 -7.45
C LYS A 429 -35.62 -7.35 -5.92
N ARG A 430 -34.83 -8.26 -5.35
CA ARG A 430 -34.72 -8.45 -3.91
C ARG A 430 -33.51 -7.70 -3.35
N TYR A 431 -33.68 -7.09 -2.19
CA TYR A 431 -32.66 -6.29 -1.52
C TYR A 431 -32.56 -6.66 -0.05
N LEU A 432 -31.34 -6.65 0.48
CA LEU A 432 -31.12 -6.40 1.90
C LEU A 432 -31.20 -4.90 2.13
N VAL A 433 -31.91 -4.47 3.15
CA VAL A 433 -31.98 -3.07 3.58
C VAL A 433 -31.78 -2.98 5.08
N TRP A 434 -31.21 -1.87 5.54
CA TRP A 434 -31.05 -1.57 6.96
C TRP A 434 -31.19 -0.08 7.22
N GLU A 435 -31.29 0.27 8.48
CA GLU A 435 -31.36 1.67 8.90
C GLU A 435 -30.10 2.42 8.41
N LYS A 436 -30.32 3.56 7.77
CA LYS A 436 -29.22 4.44 7.39
C LYS A 436 -28.62 4.98 8.68
N ASN A 437 -27.32 4.78 8.89
CA ASN A 437 -26.61 5.55 9.91
C ASN A 437 -26.79 7.02 9.60
N VAL A 438 -27.59 7.70 10.42
CA VAL A 438 -27.81 9.14 10.34
C VAL A 438 -26.47 9.78 10.68
N PRO A 439 -25.88 10.59 9.78
CA PRO A 439 -24.68 11.34 10.12
C PRO A 439 -24.96 12.13 11.38
N ASN A 440 -24.23 11.85 12.46
CA ASN A 440 -24.23 12.72 13.61
C ASN A 440 -23.28 13.88 13.29
N PRO A 441 -23.76 15.14 13.21
CA PRO A 441 -22.90 16.30 12.96
C PRO A 441 -21.77 16.43 13.98
N ASP A 442 -22.00 16.01 15.24
CA ASP A 442 -20.97 15.98 16.28
C ASP A 442 -19.87 14.93 16.02
N LYS A 443 -20.15 13.98 15.12
CA LYS A 443 -19.21 12.97 14.63
C LYS A 443 -18.70 13.27 13.23
N GLU A 444 -19.03 14.43 12.65
CA GLU A 444 -18.44 14.91 11.40
C GLU A 444 -16.93 15.13 11.62
N GLY A 445 -16.09 14.39 10.91
CA GLY A 445 -14.64 14.38 11.17
C GLY A 445 -14.20 13.51 12.36
N SER A 446 -15.06 12.65 12.92
CA SER A 446 -14.62 11.62 13.86
C SER A 446 -14.08 10.37 13.14
N VAL A 447 -13.02 9.77 13.66
CA VAL A 447 -12.46 8.51 13.13
C VAL A 447 -13.45 7.35 13.26
N GLY A 448 -14.27 7.36 14.32
CA GLY A 448 -15.29 6.35 14.64
C GLY A 448 -16.52 6.38 13.73
N ARG A 449 -16.68 7.40 12.87
CA ARG A 449 -17.82 7.52 11.95
C ARG A 449 -17.96 6.29 11.07
N VAL A 450 -19.17 5.72 11.02
CA VAL A 450 -19.48 4.65 10.06
C VAL A 450 -19.56 5.24 8.65
N VAL A 451 -18.78 4.66 7.74
CA VAL A 451 -18.70 5.10 6.34
C VAL A 451 -19.01 3.99 5.34
N LYS A 452 -19.07 2.75 5.80
CA LYS A 452 -19.33 1.59 4.94
C LYS A 452 -19.94 0.44 5.72
N TYR A 453 -20.43 -0.54 4.96
CA TYR A 453 -20.96 -1.80 5.45
C TYR A 453 -20.31 -2.95 4.67
N ALA A 454 -20.06 -4.05 5.36
CA ALA A 454 -19.61 -5.30 4.77
C ALA A 454 -20.72 -6.34 4.86
N VAL A 455 -21.04 -6.97 3.73
CA VAL A 455 -22.11 -7.96 3.57
C VAL A 455 -21.49 -9.33 3.39
N TYR A 456 -21.81 -10.23 4.31
CA TYR A 456 -21.37 -11.61 4.27
C TYR A 456 -22.53 -12.54 3.94
N ARG A 457 -22.21 -13.68 3.31
CA ARG A 457 -23.19 -14.70 2.92
C ARG A 457 -22.72 -16.08 3.32
N PHE A 458 -23.65 -16.86 3.88
CA PHE A 458 -23.40 -18.23 4.33
C PHE A 458 -24.54 -19.15 3.85
N PRO A 459 -24.26 -20.36 3.34
CA PRO A 459 -25.30 -21.36 3.10
C PRO A 459 -26.11 -21.64 4.38
N SER A 460 -27.42 -21.83 4.25
CA SER A 460 -28.27 -22.14 5.40
C SER A 460 -27.81 -23.42 6.12
N GLY A 461 -27.81 -23.39 7.45
CA GLY A 461 -27.35 -24.50 8.29
C GLY A 461 -25.83 -24.53 8.53
N LYS A 462 -25.02 -23.77 7.78
CA LYS A 462 -23.60 -23.59 8.10
C LYS A 462 -23.42 -22.59 9.24
N ARG A 463 -22.39 -22.82 10.07
CA ARG A 463 -22.00 -21.89 11.14
C ARG A 463 -21.59 -20.56 10.52
N VAL A 464 -22.17 -19.46 11.00
CA VAL A 464 -21.78 -18.10 10.62
C VAL A 464 -20.40 -17.81 11.21
N ASN A 465 -19.43 -17.55 10.34
CA ASN A 465 -18.10 -17.11 10.71
C ASN A 465 -17.62 -16.05 9.70
N VAL A 466 -17.57 -14.79 10.10
CA VAL A 466 -17.14 -13.66 9.24
C VAL A 466 -15.66 -13.70 8.86
N LYS A 467 -14.91 -14.68 9.37
CA LYS A 467 -13.54 -15.01 8.94
C LYS A 467 -13.47 -16.15 7.92
N SER A 468 -14.59 -16.73 7.51
CA SER A 468 -14.60 -17.75 6.47
C SER A 468 -14.25 -17.14 5.11
N GLU A 469 -13.35 -17.80 4.40
CA GLU A 469 -12.96 -17.43 3.03
C GLU A 469 -14.18 -17.37 2.10
N GLY A 470 -14.18 -16.43 1.17
CA GLY A 470 -15.28 -16.19 0.23
C GLY A 470 -16.60 -15.72 0.86
N ALA A 471 -16.68 -15.56 2.20
CA ALA A 471 -17.92 -15.17 2.86
C ALA A 471 -18.25 -13.69 2.64
N LEU A 472 -17.25 -12.81 2.51
CA LEU A 472 -17.44 -11.39 2.24
C LEU A 472 -17.74 -11.18 0.75
N ILE A 473 -19.00 -10.89 0.44
CA ILE A 473 -19.48 -10.78 -0.95
C ILE A 473 -19.63 -9.34 -1.43
N ALA A 474 -19.78 -8.37 -0.52
CA ALA A 474 -19.93 -6.97 -0.89
C ALA A 474 -19.41 -6.03 0.21
N ILE A 475 -18.88 -4.90 -0.23
CA ILE A 475 -18.61 -3.71 0.59
C ILE A 475 -19.43 -2.59 -0.05
N THR A 476 -20.12 -1.78 0.75
CA THR A 476 -20.98 -0.71 0.23
C THR A 476 -21.06 0.47 1.18
N LYS A 477 -21.10 1.69 0.65
CA LYS A 477 -21.43 2.91 1.41
C LYS A 477 -22.94 3.11 1.55
N LYS A 478 -23.76 2.35 0.81
CA LYS A 478 -25.23 2.44 0.82
C LYS A 478 -25.81 1.61 1.96
N ASN A 479 -27.00 1.97 2.43
CA ASN A 479 -27.75 1.22 3.45
C ASN A 479 -28.60 0.07 2.87
N TYR A 480 -28.23 -0.42 1.70
CA TYR A 480 -28.89 -1.52 1.03
C TYR A 480 -27.90 -2.28 0.13
N TYR A 481 -28.24 -3.52 -0.17
CA TYR A 481 -27.51 -4.38 -1.09
C TYR A 481 -28.49 -5.16 -1.97
N ALA A 482 -28.33 -5.09 -3.29
CA ALA A 482 -29.11 -5.88 -4.23
C ALA A 482 -28.65 -7.34 -4.14
N LEU A 483 -29.57 -8.24 -3.82
CA LEU A 483 -29.27 -9.66 -3.73
C LEU A 483 -29.09 -10.26 -5.14
N PRO A 484 -28.12 -11.18 -5.33
CA PRO A 484 -27.95 -11.87 -6.60
C PRO A 484 -29.15 -12.75 -6.92
N THR A 485 -29.32 -13.10 -8.19
CA THR A 485 -30.24 -14.15 -8.61
C THR A 485 -29.69 -15.51 -8.16
N GLU A 486 -30.54 -16.35 -7.59
CA GLU A 486 -30.17 -17.67 -7.08
C GLU A 486 -31.20 -18.71 -7.52
N LYS A 487 -30.83 -19.99 -7.45
CA LYS A 487 -31.75 -21.10 -7.72
C LYS A 487 -32.90 -21.08 -6.71
N ALA A 488 -34.13 -21.28 -7.20
CA ALA A 488 -35.33 -21.35 -6.37
C ALA A 488 -35.18 -22.38 -5.25
N GLY A 489 -35.59 -22.02 -4.04
CA GLY A 489 -35.46 -22.84 -2.84
C GLY A 489 -34.08 -22.76 -2.16
N SER A 490 -33.09 -22.09 -2.76
CA SER A 490 -31.80 -21.85 -2.10
C SER A 490 -31.97 -21.00 -0.86
N LYS A 491 -31.30 -21.39 0.23
CA LYS A 491 -31.41 -20.71 1.53
C LYS A 491 -30.05 -20.21 1.99
N TYR A 492 -29.98 -18.94 2.36
CA TYR A 492 -28.76 -18.32 2.85
C TYR A 492 -29.01 -17.53 4.13
N THR A 493 -27.99 -17.45 4.98
CA THR A 493 -27.90 -16.46 6.04
C THR A 493 -27.01 -15.33 5.57
N TYR A 494 -27.54 -14.12 5.56
CA TYR A 494 -26.77 -12.91 5.30
C TYR A 494 -26.42 -12.22 6.61
N VAL A 495 -25.23 -11.64 6.67
CA VAL A 495 -24.76 -10.84 7.78
C VAL A 495 -24.32 -9.48 7.26
N VAL A 496 -24.70 -8.41 7.96
CA VAL A 496 -24.23 -7.06 7.67
C VAL A 496 -23.54 -6.50 8.90
N VAL A 497 -22.35 -5.94 8.71
CA VAL A 497 -21.58 -5.24 9.74
C VAL A 497 -21.29 -3.82 9.29
N ALA A 498 -21.30 -2.88 10.24
CA ALA A 498 -20.93 -1.49 10.02
C ALA A 498 -19.41 -1.33 10.13
N GLY A 499 -18.80 -0.45 9.34
CA GLY A 499 -17.36 -0.19 9.31
C GLY A 499 -17.02 1.31 9.29
N ASN A 500 -15.99 1.69 10.04
CA ASN A 500 -15.48 3.07 10.08
C ASN A 500 -14.33 3.33 9.09
N ARG A 501 -13.78 4.56 9.07
CA ARG A 501 -12.70 4.98 8.13
C ARG A 501 -11.37 4.24 8.33
N VAL A 502 -11.18 3.61 9.49
CA VAL A 502 -9.98 2.83 9.81
C VAL A 502 -10.23 1.33 9.77
N ASN A 503 -11.28 0.91 9.06
CA ASN A 503 -11.64 -0.49 8.82
C ASN A 503 -12.01 -1.32 10.06
N ARG A 504 -12.27 -0.68 11.23
CA ARG A 504 -12.89 -1.40 12.35
C ARG A 504 -14.35 -1.67 12.04
N VAL A 505 -14.79 -2.89 12.34
CA VAL A 505 -16.16 -3.34 12.08
C VAL A 505 -16.91 -3.71 13.36
N SER A 506 -18.24 -3.62 13.31
CA SER A 506 -19.11 -3.95 14.44
C SER A 506 -18.93 -5.39 14.92
N LYS A 507 -18.67 -5.60 16.21
CA LYS A 507 -18.51 -6.94 16.82
C LYS A 507 -19.82 -7.72 16.85
N LYS A 508 -20.94 -7.03 17.09
CA LYS A 508 -22.29 -7.63 17.10
C LYS A 508 -22.80 -7.73 15.66
N LEU A 509 -23.18 -8.95 15.25
CA LEU A 509 -23.63 -9.23 13.89
C LEU A 509 -25.13 -8.94 13.73
N ALA A 510 -25.50 -8.20 12.69
CA ALA A 510 -26.88 -8.18 12.19
C ALA A 510 -27.02 -9.29 11.16
N LYS A 511 -28.01 -10.18 11.32
CA LYS A 511 -28.19 -11.33 10.45
C LYS A 511 -29.65 -11.51 10.05
N THR A 512 -29.87 -11.97 8.83
CA THR A 512 -31.20 -12.32 8.31
C THR A 512 -31.11 -13.56 7.43
N LYS A 513 -32.19 -14.35 7.38
CA LYS A 513 -32.30 -15.52 6.51
C LYS A 513 -33.06 -15.14 5.25
N VAL A 514 -32.57 -15.58 4.11
CA VAL A 514 -33.19 -15.33 2.81
C VAL A 514 -33.40 -16.66 2.10
N VAL A 515 -34.62 -16.88 1.62
CA VAL A 515 -35.01 -18.05 0.81
C VAL A 515 -35.35 -17.55 -0.58
N PHE A 516 -34.59 -17.98 -1.59
CA PHE A 516 -34.74 -17.50 -2.97
C PHE A 516 -35.95 -18.10 -3.67
#